data_AF-A0A928ZR12-F1
#
_entry.id   AF-A0A928ZR12-F1
#
_cell.length_a   1.000
_cell.length_b   1.000
_cell.length_c   1.000
_cell.angle_alpha   90.00
_cell.angle_beta   90.00
_cell.angle_gamma   90.00
#
_symmetry.space_group_name_H-M   'P 1'
#
loop_
_entity.id
_entity.type
_entity.pdbx_description
1 polymer ?
#
loop_
_entity_poly.entity_id
_entity_poly.type
_entity_poly.pdbx_seq_one_letter_code
_entity_poly.pdbx_strand_id
1 'polypeptide(L)'
;MVPDFLHLRKRQSDLAASQSSAPSNSRGFDSLKSSQQFDKHSFLSTLSQIEHGFFALWTTCPSWSPVLKKPSGWITIVNPSGKKVPLVLGSIESHYRRDYIIGKRFGKLTNYLMIDVDRNSPFHPCNGGIKPILDAMEALGLCRYLVVRSSSSGGIHIYFPLAEPVSAWGLACAAHAALTAAGVRVAGGVCELFPNKKAFRAEHNGHRLPLQQGSFLLDDDFRCIGNDKAAFLVQWQHCAARQDEMLLAAALMQRPRSMPLRVSVRSLPPIAWTGPGQSNEVMKELVNFGDRYLNLKTIPTLGGWIVEVAPQLQGFEQFASKESKNDLTRKNWAYRWAKSHFKSARQHRAKSSYDHNATVAAEALERLKIALNKLVVVGRFGVKKLWLALSTISKELFGVGFSWGLFQKHRKLIMAKVRSICEVGLSRSSEEDKNSSSEKLAVPSDSGAGGEPKKLLPELLTARWVTSTSDTDLSASRTPSEQEDKSGAKQVEAVEAAPEEATELAMGAVVSVQHSGSDVEGVQTRVTGKVTALDGKLLYRLEHCVEGQPLMLPGDCLVTISDKQSEQKGEGVIQATAAQLLKVLGKACPFFGPGLWTVKREEVSPLAWRQLAQLVGEM
;
A
#
# COMPACT_ATOMS: atom_id res chain seq x y z
N MET A 1 14.53 -17.75 51.79
CA MET A 1 15.96 -17.86 52.15
C MET A 1 16.79 -17.44 50.95
N VAL A 2 17.92 -16.77 51.16
CA VAL A 2 18.84 -16.30 50.10
C VAL A 2 20.27 -16.68 50.51
N PRO A 3 21.08 -17.31 49.65
CA PRO A 3 22.49 -17.55 49.92
C PRO A 3 23.32 -16.25 49.82
N ASP A 4 24.21 -16.02 50.78
CA ASP A 4 25.20 -14.95 50.73
C ASP A 4 26.38 -15.32 49.80
N PHE A 5 26.91 -14.33 49.08
CA PHE A 5 27.99 -14.47 48.10
C PHE A 5 29.32 -13.81 48.54
N LEU A 6 29.41 -13.23 49.74
CA LEU A 6 30.61 -12.52 50.22
C LEU A 6 31.90 -13.37 50.27
N HIS A 7 31.80 -14.70 50.39
CA HIS A 7 32.98 -15.57 50.56
C HIS A 7 33.84 -15.78 49.30
N LEU A 8 33.33 -15.54 48.09
CA LEU A 8 34.08 -15.81 46.86
C LEU A 8 35.20 -14.79 46.57
N ARG A 9 35.15 -13.59 47.18
CA ARG A 9 36.10 -12.51 46.89
C ARG A 9 37.46 -12.64 47.58
N LYS A 10 37.63 -13.58 48.53
CA LYS A 10 38.84 -13.70 49.36
C LYS A 10 39.80 -14.81 48.91
N ARG A 11 39.48 -15.61 47.89
CA ARG A 11 40.35 -16.70 47.38
C ARG A 11 41.20 -16.37 46.15
N GLN A 12 41.05 -15.18 45.55
CA GLN A 12 41.88 -14.77 44.40
C GLN A 12 43.11 -13.94 44.80
N SER A 13 43.16 -13.39 46.01
CA SER A 13 44.29 -12.58 46.49
C SER A 13 45.55 -13.42 46.75
N ASP A 14 45.38 -14.60 47.35
CA ASP A 14 46.46 -15.34 47.99
C ASP A 14 47.25 -16.24 47.02
N LEU A 15 46.81 -16.36 45.76
CA LEU A 15 47.45 -17.16 44.71
C LEU A 15 48.42 -16.36 43.82
N ALA A 16 48.51 -15.03 43.98
CA ALA A 16 49.39 -14.16 43.20
C ALA A 16 50.79 -13.95 43.82
N ALA A 17 51.04 -14.51 45.02
CA ALA A 17 52.19 -14.17 45.86
C ALA A 17 53.20 -15.33 46.08
N SER A 18 53.29 -16.29 45.15
CA SER A 18 54.14 -17.49 45.31
C SER A 18 54.75 -18.01 44.00
N GLN A 19 55.78 -17.32 43.47
CA GLN A 19 56.92 -17.93 42.76
C GLN A 19 57.97 -16.88 42.34
N SER A 20 59.07 -16.78 43.08
CA SER A 20 60.31 -16.11 42.62
C SER A 20 61.53 -16.75 43.29
N SER A 21 62.35 -17.45 42.51
CA SER A 21 63.66 -17.97 42.94
C SER A 21 64.55 -18.21 41.72
N ALA A 22 65.86 -18.05 41.89
CA ALA A 22 66.85 -17.99 40.81
C ALA A 22 67.36 -19.40 40.39
N PRO A 23 67.94 -19.55 39.18
CA PRO A 23 68.42 -20.84 38.67
C PRO A 23 69.77 -21.26 39.28
N SER A 24 70.08 -22.56 39.18
CA SER A 24 71.41 -23.13 39.49
C SER A 24 71.90 -24.01 38.34
N ASN A 25 73.22 -24.08 38.16
CA ASN A 25 73.86 -24.72 37.01
C ASN A 25 74.03 -26.24 37.17
N SER A 26 73.87 -26.98 36.07
CA SER A 26 74.65 -28.19 35.77
C SER A 26 74.85 -28.32 34.25
N ARG A 27 75.84 -29.12 33.80
CA ARG A 27 76.32 -29.16 32.40
C ARG A 27 76.12 -30.54 31.74
N GLY A 28 75.94 -30.53 30.41
CA GLY A 28 76.13 -31.69 29.51
C GLY A 28 74.92 -32.64 29.47
N PHE A 29 74.42 -33.07 28.31
CA PHE A 29 75.15 -33.61 27.16
C PHE A 29 74.45 -33.31 25.81
N ASP A 30 75.21 -33.32 24.72
CA ASP A 30 74.69 -33.14 23.37
C ASP A 30 73.86 -34.33 22.87
N SER A 31 72.73 -34.04 22.21
CA SER A 31 72.28 -34.84 21.07
C SER A 31 71.47 -33.98 20.11
N LEU A 32 71.85 -33.94 18.83
CA LEU A 32 71.03 -33.31 17.80
C LEU A 32 69.82 -34.20 17.50
N LYS A 33 68.62 -33.76 17.90
CA LYS A 33 67.37 -34.24 17.30
C LYS A 33 66.50 -33.07 16.87
N SER A 34 66.52 -32.81 15.56
CA SER A 34 65.57 -31.93 14.88
C SER A 34 64.14 -32.29 15.29
N SER A 35 63.48 -31.38 16.01
CA SER A 35 62.06 -31.43 16.31
C SER A 35 61.45 -30.07 16.01
N GLN A 36 60.47 -30.01 15.12
CA GLN A 36 59.74 -28.79 14.82
C GLN A 36 58.89 -28.40 16.04
N GLN A 37 59.44 -27.56 16.92
CA GLN A 37 58.71 -26.98 18.04
C GLN A 37 57.75 -25.90 17.52
N PHE A 38 56.68 -26.33 16.86
CA PHE A 38 55.62 -25.47 16.33
C PHE A 38 55.13 -24.53 17.44
N ASP A 39 55.12 -23.23 17.13
CA ASP A 39 55.01 -22.18 18.13
C ASP A 39 53.56 -22.01 18.61
N LYS A 40 53.14 -22.93 19.47
CA LYS A 40 51.77 -23.02 19.99
C LYS A 40 51.32 -21.73 20.67
N HIS A 41 52.22 -20.96 21.28
CA HIS A 41 51.86 -19.68 21.89
C HIS A 41 51.50 -18.62 20.85
N SER A 42 52.26 -18.51 19.76
CA SER A 42 51.89 -17.67 18.61
C SER A 42 50.54 -18.08 18.03
N PHE A 43 50.37 -19.37 17.72
CA PHE A 43 49.16 -19.91 17.09
C PHE A 43 47.91 -19.73 17.98
N LEU A 44 48.01 -19.98 19.28
CA LEU A 44 46.91 -19.76 20.23
C LEU A 44 46.58 -18.27 20.39
N SER A 45 47.57 -17.37 20.36
CA SER A 45 47.31 -15.92 20.40
C SER A 45 46.57 -15.45 19.14
N THR A 46 46.96 -15.96 17.97
CA THR A 46 46.32 -15.66 16.68
C THR A 46 44.88 -16.17 16.64
N LEU A 47 44.65 -17.43 17.04
CA LEU A 47 43.30 -17.98 17.19
C LEU A 47 42.44 -17.17 18.15
N SER A 48 42.98 -16.78 19.31
CA SER A 48 42.25 -15.97 20.29
C SER A 48 41.88 -14.59 19.76
N GLN A 49 42.74 -13.97 18.94
CA GLN A 49 42.43 -12.69 18.27
C GLN A 49 41.32 -12.86 17.21
N ILE A 50 41.31 -13.96 16.47
CA ILE A 50 40.29 -14.24 15.45
C ILE A 50 38.93 -14.55 16.08
N GLU A 51 38.88 -15.34 17.17
CA GLU A 51 37.62 -15.55 17.91
C GLU A 51 37.08 -14.24 18.52
N HIS A 52 37.97 -13.42 19.09
CA HIS A 52 37.62 -12.08 19.58
C HIS A 52 37.04 -11.20 18.46
N GLY A 53 37.62 -11.27 17.25
CA GLY A 53 37.08 -10.63 16.05
C GLY A 53 35.65 -11.06 15.70
N PHE A 54 35.36 -12.37 15.72
CA PHE A 54 34.00 -12.89 15.54
C PHE A 54 33.02 -12.36 16.60
N PHE A 55 33.42 -12.30 17.87
CA PHE A 55 32.55 -11.78 18.92
C PHE A 55 32.33 -10.26 18.83
N ALA A 56 33.32 -9.50 18.35
CA ALA A 56 33.25 -8.05 18.19
C ALA A 56 32.21 -7.61 17.13
N LEU A 57 31.96 -8.41 16.08
CA LEU A 57 30.92 -8.15 15.08
C LEU A 57 29.56 -7.81 15.72
N TRP A 58 29.21 -8.53 16.78
CA TRP A 58 27.90 -8.41 17.42
C TRP A 58 27.76 -7.16 18.29
N THR A 59 28.87 -6.57 18.73
CA THR A 59 28.92 -5.35 19.57
C THR A 59 29.32 -4.09 18.80
N THR A 60 29.78 -4.22 17.55
CA THR A 60 30.21 -3.11 16.65
C THR A 60 29.17 -1.99 16.56
N CYS A 61 27.88 -2.34 16.41
CA CYS A 61 26.78 -1.38 16.54
C CYS A 61 26.09 -1.53 17.92
N PRO A 62 25.84 -0.42 18.66
CA PRO A 62 25.25 -0.47 20.00
C PRO A 62 23.93 -1.25 20.08
N SER A 63 23.96 -2.38 20.78
CA SER A 63 22.83 -3.27 21.02
C SER A 63 22.40 -3.22 22.49
N TRP A 64 21.10 -3.26 22.73
CA TRP A 64 20.47 -3.19 24.05
C TRP A 64 19.44 -4.32 24.21
N SER A 65 19.17 -4.69 25.46
CA SER A 65 18.17 -5.71 25.81
C SER A 65 18.42 -7.06 25.09
N PRO A 66 19.65 -7.65 25.21
CA PRO A 66 19.97 -8.93 24.58
C PRO A 66 19.03 -10.04 25.07
N VAL A 67 18.89 -11.11 24.29
CA VAL A 67 17.96 -12.21 24.59
C VAL A 67 18.69 -13.50 24.90
N LEU A 68 18.09 -14.33 25.76
CA LEU A 68 18.64 -15.61 26.20
C LEU A 68 17.58 -16.69 26.08
N LYS A 69 17.90 -17.83 25.45
CA LYS A 69 16.98 -18.96 25.37
C LYS A 69 17.06 -19.80 26.65
N LYS A 70 15.95 -19.91 27.35
CA LYS A 70 15.70 -20.85 28.46
C LYS A 70 14.81 -22.01 27.96
N PRO A 71 14.64 -23.09 28.75
CA PRO A 71 13.67 -24.15 28.42
C PRO A 71 12.24 -23.62 28.20
N SER A 72 11.85 -22.57 28.92
CA SER A 72 10.56 -21.88 28.78
C SER A 72 10.50 -20.85 27.62
N GLY A 73 11.50 -20.81 26.74
CA GLY A 73 11.57 -19.89 25.60
C GLY A 73 12.56 -18.74 25.76
N TRP A 74 12.44 -17.72 24.90
CA TRP A 74 13.33 -16.56 24.88
C TRP A 74 12.96 -15.53 25.95
N ILE A 75 13.89 -15.24 26.86
CA ILE A 75 13.78 -14.10 27.80
C ILE A 75 14.61 -12.92 27.31
N THR A 76 14.24 -11.71 27.72
CA THR A 76 15.05 -10.49 27.50
C THR A 76 15.84 -10.18 28.76
N ILE A 77 17.14 -9.92 28.62
CA ILE A 77 18.04 -9.58 29.72
C ILE A 77 17.87 -8.09 30.06
N VAL A 78 17.61 -7.84 31.33
CA VAL A 78 17.52 -6.51 31.96
C VAL A 78 18.28 -6.53 33.28
N ASN A 79 18.61 -5.37 33.84
CA ASN A 79 19.20 -5.28 35.17
C ASN A 79 18.14 -5.56 36.27
N PRO A 80 18.54 -5.70 37.55
CA PRO A 80 17.59 -5.97 38.65
C PRO A 80 16.46 -4.94 38.83
N SER A 81 16.64 -3.71 38.32
CA SER A 81 15.60 -2.66 38.30
C SER A 81 14.73 -2.67 37.03
N GLY A 82 14.75 -3.75 36.24
CA GLY A 82 14.00 -3.87 34.98
C GLY A 82 14.51 -3.00 33.83
N LYS A 83 15.63 -2.29 34.00
CA LYS A 83 16.20 -1.39 32.99
C LYS A 83 17.03 -2.17 31.98
N LYS A 84 16.98 -1.71 30.73
CA LYS A 84 17.73 -2.25 29.60
C LYS A 84 19.24 -2.24 29.88
N VAL A 85 19.93 -3.30 29.53
CA VAL A 85 21.40 -3.40 29.58
C VAL A 85 21.98 -3.47 28.15
N PRO A 86 23.19 -2.96 27.93
CA PRO A 86 23.88 -3.14 26.66
C PRO A 86 24.32 -4.61 26.51
N LEU A 87 24.44 -5.08 25.25
CA LEU A 87 25.18 -6.30 24.98
C LEU A 87 26.68 -5.99 24.94
N VAL A 88 27.47 -6.69 25.75
CA VAL A 88 28.92 -6.46 25.91
C VAL A 88 29.73 -7.70 25.58
N LEU A 89 30.96 -7.51 25.08
CA LEU A 89 31.78 -8.55 24.47
C LEU A 89 32.00 -9.76 25.39
N GLY A 90 32.51 -9.53 26.60
CA GLY A 90 32.75 -10.60 27.59
C GLY A 90 31.48 -11.33 28.05
N SER A 91 30.29 -10.76 27.85
CA SER A 91 29.03 -11.51 28.02
C SER A 91 28.82 -12.49 26.87
N ILE A 92 29.06 -12.10 25.61
CA ILE A 92 28.94 -13.01 24.46
C ILE A 92 29.91 -14.18 24.62
N GLU A 93 31.20 -13.90 24.85
CA GLU A 93 32.22 -14.92 25.09
C GLU A 93 31.82 -15.90 26.22
N SER A 94 31.38 -15.37 27.37
CA SER A 94 31.01 -16.19 28.53
C SER A 94 29.74 -17.03 28.31
N HIS A 95 28.87 -16.63 27.37
CA HIS A 95 27.71 -17.45 26.98
C HIS A 95 28.11 -18.55 25.99
N TYR A 96 28.93 -18.24 24.97
CA TYR A 96 29.46 -19.26 24.04
C TYR A 96 30.32 -20.29 24.77
N ARG A 97 31.18 -19.86 25.71
CA ARG A 97 32.04 -20.73 26.56
C ARG A 97 31.25 -21.59 27.56
N ARG A 98 29.93 -21.42 27.65
CA ARG A 98 29.02 -22.17 28.54
C ARG A 98 27.85 -22.82 27.78
N ASP A 99 27.91 -22.85 26.45
CA ASP A 99 26.84 -23.32 25.55
C ASP A 99 25.46 -22.65 25.77
N TYR A 100 25.44 -21.47 26.40
CA TYR A 100 24.22 -20.72 26.65
C TYR A 100 23.78 -19.97 25.40
N ILE A 101 22.60 -20.31 24.89
CA ILE A 101 22.07 -19.76 23.64
C ILE A 101 21.64 -18.29 23.81
N ILE A 102 22.52 -17.38 23.41
CA ILE A 102 22.35 -15.92 23.44
C ILE A 102 21.92 -15.36 22.06
N GLY A 103 21.26 -14.22 22.07
CA GLY A 103 20.83 -13.45 20.91
C GLY A 103 20.88 -11.95 21.17
N LYS A 104 20.76 -11.14 20.11
CA LYS A 104 20.82 -9.67 20.18
C LYS A 104 19.62 -9.00 19.51
N ARG A 105 19.32 -7.78 19.95
CA ARG A 105 18.40 -6.85 19.27
C ARG A 105 19.18 -5.74 18.57
N PHE A 106 18.54 -5.06 17.64
CA PHE A 106 19.14 -3.94 16.90
C PHE A 106 18.92 -2.61 17.62
N GLY A 107 19.92 -1.74 17.58
CA GLY A 107 19.86 -0.37 18.10
C GLY A 107 19.25 0.60 17.09
N LYS A 108 19.82 1.81 16.98
CA LYS A 108 19.48 2.78 15.92
C LYS A 108 20.17 2.46 14.60
N LEU A 109 21.39 1.93 14.66
CA LEU A 109 22.24 1.59 13.52
C LEU A 109 22.51 0.08 13.48
N THR A 110 22.87 -0.44 12.31
CA THR A 110 23.29 -1.83 12.08
C THR A 110 24.27 -1.91 10.91
N ASN A 111 25.21 -2.85 10.98
CA ASN A 111 26.17 -3.20 9.94
C ASN A 111 25.81 -4.54 9.24
N TYR A 112 24.54 -4.94 9.28
CA TYR A 112 24.01 -6.08 8.52
C TYR A 112 22.48 -6.08 8.47
N LEU A 113 21.95 -6.75 7.44
CA LEU A 113 20.63 -7.38 7.48
C LEU A 113 20.80 -8.88 7.81
N MET A 114 19.84 -9.46 8.49
CA MET A 114 19.65 -10.91 8.57
C MET A 114 18.19 -11.26 8.25
N ILE A 115 18.00 -12.36 7.53
CA ILE A 115 16.68 -12.94 7.23
C ILE A 115 16.62 -14.33 7.86
N ASP A 116 15.60 -14.62 8.65
CA ASP A 116 15.32 -15.97 9.17
C ASP A 116 14.27 -16.66 8.28
N VAL A 117 14.57 -17.86 7.82
CA VAL A 117 13.72 -18.68 6.95
C VAL A 117 13.58 -20.06 7.57
N ASP A 118 12.41 -20.33 8.12
CA ASP A 118 12.11 -21.60 8.77
C ASP A 118 12.12 -22.76 7.76
N ARG A 119 12.47 -23.97 8.21
CA ARG A 119 12.62 -25.15 7.34
C ARG A 119 11.37 -25.50 6.52
N ASN A 120 10.20 -25.19 7.07
CA ASN A 120 8.89 -25.45 6.45
C ASN A 120 8.37 -24.25 5.64
N SER A 121 9.15 -23.16 5.54
CA SER A 121 8.80 -22.01 4.69
C SER A 121 8.85 -22.41 3.21
N PRO A 122 7.92 -21.95 2.35
CA PRO A 122 8.06 -22.11 0.91
C PRO A 122 9.35 -21.48 0.37
N PHE A 123 9.95 -20.52 1.08
CA PHE A 123 11.19 -19.86 0.67
C PHE A 123 12.48 -20.57 1.13
N HIS A 124 12.37 -21.73 1.79
CA HIS A 124 13.54 -22.51 2.21
C HIS A 124 14.20 -23.23 1.01
N PRO A 125 15.54 -23.37 0.93
CA PRO A 125 16.22 -24.07 -0.17
C PRO A 125 15.71 -25.48 -0.43
N CYS A 126 15.49 -26.27 0.63
CA CYS A 126 14.94 -27.64 0.52
C CYS A 126 13.52 -27.70 -0.09
N ASN A 127 12.83 -26.56 -0.14
CA ASN A 127 11.48 -26.42 -0.71
C ASN A 127 11.52 -25.63 -2.04
N GLY A 128 12.71 -25.38 -2.59
CA GLY A 128 12.96 -24.76 -3.90
C GLY A 128 12.90 -23.22 -3.94
N GLY A 129 12.53 -22.54 -2.86
CA GLY A 129 12.07 -21.14 -2.94
C GLY A 129 13.01 -20.03 -2.44
N ILE A 130 14.31 -20.25 -2.26
CA ILE A 130 15.19 -19.18 -1.75
C ILE A 130 15.45 -18.06 -2.77
N LYS A 131 15.42 -18.36 -4.08
CA LYS A 131 15.82 -17.42 -5.14
C LYS A 131 15.10 -16.05 -5.07
N PRO A 132 13.77 -15.94 -4.88
CA PRO A 132 13.09 -14.63 -4.77
C PRO A 132 13.53 -13.78 -3.58
N ILE A 133 14.08 -14.38 -2.52
CA ILE A 133 14.70 -13.61 -1.42
C ILE A 133 16.03 -13.02 -1.91
N LEU A 134 16.88 -13.83 -2.54
CA LEU A 134 18.21 -13.41 -3.00
C LEU A 134 18.09 -12.34 -4.09
N ASP A 135 17.25 -12.55 -5.10
CA ASP A 135 16.96 -11.60 -6.19
C ASP A 135 16.50 -10.23 -5.65
N ALA A 136 15.61 -10.24 -4.64
CA ALA A 136 15.09 -9.03 -4.03
C ALA A 136 16.13 -8.28 -3.17
N MET A 137 17.10 -9.00 -2.59
CA MET A 137 18.18 -8.41 -1.81
C MET A 137 19.32 -7.91 -2.70
N GLU A 138 19.67 -8.62 -3.77
CA GLU A 138 20.62 -8.14 -4.78
C GLU A 138 20.09 -6.88 -5.49
N ALA A 139 18.80 -6.84 -5.86
CA ALA A 139 18.14 -5.64 -6.40
C ALA A 139 18.00 -4.47 -5.38
N LEU A 140 18.31 -4.71 -4.11
CA LEU A 140 18.40 -3.68 -3.05
C LEU A 140 19.86 -3.24 -2.78
N GLY A 141 20.84 -3.83 -3.47
CA GLY A 141 22.27 -3.60 -3.27
C GLY A 141 22.95 -4.55 -2.27
N LEU A 142 22.21 -5.53 -1.72
CA LEU A 142 22.72 -6.56 -0.82
C LEU A 142 23.15 -7.80 -1.63
N CYS A 143 24.13 -7.59 -2.51
CA CYS A 143 24.59 -8.55 -3.52
C CYS A 143 25.34 -9.77 -2.97
N ARG A 144 25.85 -9.75 -1.72
CA ARG A 144 26.60 -10.88 -1.13
C ARG A 144 26.09 -11.24 0.26
N TYR A 145 26.04 -12.54 0.52
CA TYR A 145 25.51 -13.11 1.76
C TYR A 145 26.33 -14.31 2.21
N LEU A 146 26.12 -14.71 3.47
CA LEU A 146 26.53 -16.00 4.01
C LEU A 146 25.34 -16.65 4.72
N VAL A 147 25.23 -17.98 4.64
CA VAL A 147 24.08 -18.73 5.15
C VAL A 147 24.50 -19.62 6.32
N VAL A 148 23.68 -19.61 7.36
CA VAL A 148 23.91 -20.38 8.59
C VAL A 148 22.63 -21.14 8.95
N ARG A 149 22.73 -22.45 9.22
CA ARG A 149 21.64 -23.19 9.87
C ARG A 149 21.37 -22.54 11.23
N SER A 150 20.15 -22.08 11.50
CA SER A 150 19.80 -21.33 12.70
C SER A 150 19.75 -22.21 13.95
N SER A 151 19.29 -23.46 13.83
CA SER A 151 19.28 -24.46 14.89
C SER A 151 19.13 -25.90 14.36
N SER A 152 19.05 -26.88 15.27
CA SER A 152 18.74 -28.28 14.95
C SER A 152 17.37 -28.49 14.26
N SER A 153 16.46 -27.51 14.25
CA SER A 153 15.25 -27.56 13.42
C SER A 153 15.59 -27.67 11.92
N GLY A 154 16.70 -27.07 11.49
CA GLY A 154 17.14 -27.01 10.10
C GLY A 154 16.63 -25.80 9.31
N GLY A 155 16.06 -24.78 9.97
CA GLY A 155 15.86 -23.45 9.36
C GLY A 155 17.20 -22.71 9.19
N ILE A 156 17.19 -21.61 8.44
CA ILE A 156 18.40 -20.85 8.07
C ILE A 156 18.31 -19.35 8.39
N HIS A 157 19.43 -18.79 8.84
CA HIS A 157 19.70 -17.37 8.81
C HIS A 157 20.52 -17.05 7.54
N ILE A 158 20.05 -16.10 6.74
CA ILE A 158 20.80 -15.50 5.64
C ILE A 158 21.31 -14.15 6.14
N TYR A 159 22.62 -13.98 6.27
CA TYR A 159 23.24 -12.71 6.69
C TYR A 159 23.75 -11.94 5.47
N PHE A 160 23.46 -10.64 5.41
CA PHE A 160 24.01 -9.68 4.46
C PHE A 160 24.82 -8.63 5.24
N PRO A 161 26.13 -8.87 5.48
CA PRO A 161 27.03 -7.92 6.13
C PRO A 161 27.19 -6.63 5.34
N LEU A 162 27.39 -5.50 6.02
CA LEU A 162 27.70 -4.20 5.44
C LEU A 162 29.07 -3.75 5.97
N ALA A 163 29.84 -3.02 5.17
CA ALA A 163 31.04 -2.35 5.68
C ALA A 163 30.63 -1.20 6.63
N GLU A 164 29.80 -0.28 6.15
CA GLU A 164 29.36 0.90 6.91
C GLU A 164 28.02 0.71 7.67
N PRO A 165 27.85 1.28 8.89
CA PRO A 165 26.61 1.21 9.65
C PRO A 165 25.47 2.06 9.07
N VAL A 166 24.34 1.41 8.74
CA VAL A 166 23.12 2.07 8.23
C VAL A 166 22.02 2.15 9.28
N SER A 167 20.98 2.95 9.01
CA SER A 167 19.77 3.02 9.86
C SER A 167 19.06 1.66 9.94
N ALA A 168 18.99 1.06 11.13
CA ALA A 168 18.35 -0.25 11.31
C ALA A 168 16.86 -0.24 10.95
N TRP A 169 16.16 0.87 11.22
CA TRP A 169 14.76 1.03 10.81
C TRP A 169 14.61 1.31 9.30
N GLY A 170 15.53 2.09 8.71
CA GLY A 170 15.56 2.31 7.26
C GLY A 170 15.77 1.02 6.48
N LEU A 171 16.78 0.23 6.86
CA LEU A 171 17.08 -1.08 6.28
C LEU A 171 15.90 -2.05 6.42
N ALA A 172 15.28 -2.12 7.60
CA ALA A 172 14.08 -2.93 7.82
C ALA A 172 12.89 -2.53 6.93
N CYS A 173 12.73 -1.23 6.66
CA CYS A 173 11.69 -0.73 5.76
C CYS A 173 12.00 -1.04 4.29
N ALA A 174 13.25 -0.84 3.84
CA ALA A 174 13.68 -1.08 2.47
C ALA A 174 13.66 -2.59 2.12
N ALA A 175 14.25 -3.44 2.97
CA ALA A 175 14.26 -4.89 2.80
C ALA A 175 12.84 -5.47 2.75
N HIS A 176 11.95 -5.02 3.63
CA HIS A 176 10.55 -5.45 3.58
C HIS A 176 9.85 -4.98 2.29
N ALA A 177 10.12 -3.76 1.81
CA ALA A 177 9.52 -3.27 0.57
C ALA A 177 9.98 -4.09 -0.64
N ALA A 178 11.29 -4.37 -0.75
CA ALA A 178 11.86 -5.20 -1.81
C ALA A 178 11.29 -6.63 -1.80
N LEU A 179 11.27 -7.30 -0.64
CA LEU A 179 10.70 -8.65 -0.50
C LEU A 179 9.21 -8.68 -0.85
N THR A 180 8.43 -7.69 -0.39
CA THR A 180 7.00 -7.60 -0.74
C THR A 180 6.77 -7.35 -2.24
N ALA A 181 7.64 -6.57 -2.89
CA ALA A 181 7.58 -6.36 -4.34
C ALA A 181 7.94 -7.63 -5.14
N ALA A 182 8.83 -8.48 -4.62
CA ALA A 182 9.18 -9.80 -5.16
C ALA A 182 8.16 -10.92 -4.78
N GLY A 183 7.04 -10.58 -4.15
CA GLY A 183 6.01 -11.54 -3.74
C GLY A 183 6.36 -12.37 -2.49
N VAL A 184 7.49 -12.10 -1.83
CA VAL A 184 7.90 -12.81 -0.60
C VAL A 184 7.06 -12.32 0.58
N ARG A 185 6.31 -13.26 1.20
CA ARG A 185 5.48 -13.00 2.37
C ARG A 185 6.34 -12.88 3.63
N VAL A 186 6.74 -11.66 3.97
CA VAL A 186 7.41 -11.33 5.24
C VAL A 186 6.44 -11.56 6.41
N ALA A 187 6.62 -12.68 7.12
CA ALA A 187 5.74 -13.14 8.20
C ALA A 187 6.47 -14.14 9.11
N GLY A 188 5.97 -14.29 10.35
CA GLY A 188 6.50 -15.23 11.33
C GLY A 188 6.47 -16.68 10.83
N GLY A 189 7.56 -17.42 11.04
CA GLY A 189 7.71 -18.80 10.54
C GLY A 189 7.71 -18.96 9.01
N VAL A 190 7.90 -17.87 8.25
CA VAL A 190 7.95 -17.87 6.78
C VAL A 190 9.19 -17.13 6.29
N CYS A 191 9.33 -15.86 6.65
CA CYS A 191 10.45 -15.00 6.27
C CYS A 191 10.46 -13.83 7.24
N GLU A 192 11.34 -13.87 8.25
CA GLU A 192 11.43 -12.82 9.28
C GLU A 192 12.65 -11.94 9.07
N LEU A 193 12.46 -10.62 9.22
CA LEU A 193 13.51 -9.63 9.00
C LEU A 193 14.15 -9.17 10.31
N PHE A 194 15.47 -9.08 10.32
CA PHE A 194 16.27 -8.69 11.47
C PHE A 194 17.34 -7.71 11.00
N PRO A 195 17.13 -6.38 11.14
CA PRO A 195 16.05 -5.70 11.86
C PRO A 195 14.65 -5.78 11.20
N ASN A 196 13.60 -5.83 12.04
CA ASN A 196 12.19 -5.83 11.60
C ASN A 196 11.56 -4.44 11.55
N LYS A 197 10.47 -4.28 10.78
CA LYS A 197 9.58 -3.10 10.87
C LYS A 197 8.84 -3.10 12.21
N LYS A 198 9.37 -2.35 13.19
CA LYS A 198 8.78 -2.21 14.53
C LYS A 198 7.91 -0.97 14.69
N ALA A 199 7.03 -0.98 15.68
CA ALA A 199 6.24 0.17 16.09
C ALA A 199 7.10 1.32 16.68
N PHE A 200 6.51 2.51 16.80
CA PHE A 200 7.16 3.65 17.45
C PHE A 200 7.48 3.31 18.93
N ARG A 201 8.67 3.72 19.41
CA ARG A 201 9.26 3.40 20.73
C ARG A 201 9.46 1.90 21.07
N ALA A 202 8.92 0.96 20.31
CA ALA A 202 9.23 -0.47 20.46
C ALA A 202 10.72 -0.78 20.17
N GLU A 203 11.18 -1.97 20.59
CA GLU A 203 12.49 -2.52 20.21
C GLU A 203 12.39 -3.35 18.92
N HIS A 204 13.54 -3.62 18.28
CA HIS A 204 13.59 -4.62 17.21
C HIS A 204 13.48 -6.03 17.80
N ASN A 205 13.01 -6.98 16.99
CA ASN A 205 13.03 -8.40 17.36
C ASN A 205 14.48 -8.85 17.65
N GLY A 206 14.63 -9.80 18.57
CA GLY A 206 15.93 -10.38 18.91
C GLY A 206 16.17 -11.65 18.11
N HIS A 207 17.33 -11.76 17.45
CA HIS A 207 17.74 -12.97 16.73
C HIS A 207 18.81 -13.74 17.51
N ARG A 208 18.89 -15.06 17.28
CA ARG A 208 19.98 -15.90 17.79
C ARG A 208 21.31 -15.52 17.12
N LEU A 209 22.41 -15.50 17.88
CA LEU A 209 23.76 -15.38 17.28
C LEU A 209 24.21 -16.71 16.63
N PRO A 210 24.98 -16.69 15.53
CA PRO A 210 25.30 -17.89 14.77
C PRO A 210 26.35 -18.79 15.47
N LEU A 211 26.51 -20.03 15.00
CA LEU A 211 27.55 -20.99 15.42
C LEU A 211 27.47 -21.47 16.89
N GLN A 212 26.35 -21.22 17.57
CA GLN A 212 26.01 -21.82 18.87
C GLN A 212 25.38 -23.22 18.66
N GLN A 213 25.28 -24.05 19.71
CA GLN A 213 24.74 -25.43 19.65
C GLN A 213 23.66 -25.70 18.55
N GLY A 214 23.96 -26.58 17.59
CA GLY A 214 23.05 -26.90 16.47
C GLY A 214 23.08 -25.93 15.28
N SER A 215 23.78 -24.79 15.39
CA SER A 215 23.98 -23.80 14.33
C SER A 215 25.34 -23.97 13.65
N PHE A 216 25.34 -23.92 12.31
CA PHE A 216 26.50 -24.24 11.48
C PHE A 216 26.50 -23.34 10.24
N LEU A 217 27.68 -22.95 9.77
CA LEU A 217 27.90 -22.30 8.50
C LEU A 217 27.60 -23.28 7.35
N LEU A 218 27.01 -22.78 6.26
CA LEU A 218 26.66 -23.56 5.09
C LEU A 218 27.51 -23.18 3.87
N ASP A 219 27.65 -24.10 2.91
CA ASP A 219 28.12 -23.82 1.55
C ASP A 219 26.99 -23.35 0.63
N ASP A 220 27.32 -23.09 -0.64
CA ASP A 220 26.37 -22.66 -1.69
C ASP A 220 25.34 -23.75 -2.06
N ASP A 221 25.64 -25.02 -1.77
CA ASP A 221 24.72 -26.17 -1.86
C ASP A 221 23.87 -26.35 -0.57
N PHE A 222 23.95 -25.39 0.37
CA PHE A 222 23.29 -25.38 1.68
C PHE A 222 23.66 -26.56 2.62
N ARG A 223 24.77 -27.24 2.38
CA ARG A 223 25.30 -28.31 3.25
C ARG A 223 26.11 -27.69 4.40
N CYS A 224 26.12 -28.34 5.56
CA CYS A 224 26.83 -27.85 6.74
C CYS A 224 28.35 -28.08 6.61
N ILE A 225 29.13 -27.01 6.48
CA ILE A 225 30.60 -27.09 6.37
C ILE A 225 31.32 -26.99 7.73
N GLY A 226 30.69 -26.43 8.76
CA GLY A 226 31.26 -26.40 10.11
C GLY A 226 30.66 -25.33 11.02
N ASN A 227 31.23 -25.16 12.20
CA ASN A 227 30.90 -24.10 13.16
C ASN A 227 32.11 -23.23 13.53
N ASP A 228 33.11 -23.17 12.65
CA ASP A 228 34.31 -22.38 12.86
C ASP A 228 34.05 -20.86 12.78
N LYS A 229 34.63 -20.14 13.74
CA LYS A 229 34.49 -18.69 13.89
C LYS A 229 35.41 -17.92 12.95
N ALA A 230 36.57 -18.48 12.59
CA ALA A 230 37.50 -17.85 11.67
C ALA A 230 36.94 -17.80 10.24
N ALA A 231 36.47 -18.95 9.72
CA ALA A 231 35.79 -19.05 8.43
C ALA A 231 34.58 -18.13 8.33
N PHE A 232 33.76 -18.04 9.38
CA PHE A 232 32.65 -17.09 9.44
C PHE A 232 33.11 -15.63 9.38
N LEU A 233 34.14 -15.25 10.14
CA LEU A 233 34.66 -13.87 10.13
C LEU A 233 35.22 -13.48 8.76
N VAL A 234 35.96 -14.38 8.11
CA VAL A 234 36.48 -14.19 6.74
C VAL A 234 35.33 -14.06 5.74
N GLN A 235 34.33 -14.94 5.76
CA GLN A 235 33.16 -14.80 4.90
C GLN A 235 32.37 -13.52 5.18
N TRP A 236 32.23 -13.11 6.45
CA TRP A 236 31.55 -11.87 6.83
C TRP A 236 32.21 -10.64 6.22
N GLN A 237 33.53 -10.52 6.37
CA GLN A 237 34.33 -9.44 5.77
C GLN A 237 34.25 -9.47 4.23
N HIS A 238 34.35 -10.67 3.63
CA HIS A 238 34.28 -10.88 2.18
C HIS A 238 32.89 -10.61 1.59
N CYS A 239 31.81 -10.64 2.39
CA CYS A 239 30.49 -10.18 1.96
C CYS A 239 30.32 -8.67 2.17
N ALA A 240 30.76 -8.15 3.31
CA ALA A 240 30.68 -6.72 3.64
C ALA A 240 31.36 -5.84 2.59
N ALA A 241 32.56 -6.21 2.13
CA ALA A 241 33.34 -5.48 1.13
C ALA A 241 32.83 -5.63 -0.32
N ARG A 242 31.69 -6.29 -0.56
CA ARG A 242 31.17 -6.61 -1.91
C ARG A 242 29.64 -6.46 -2.02
N GLN A 243 29.07 -5.52 -1.27
CA GLN A 243 27.71 -5.01 -1.48
C GLN A 243 27.75 -3.86 -2.50
N ASP A 244 26.62 -3.58 -3.17
CA ASP A 244 26.46 -2.34 -3.91
C ASP A 244 25.99 -1.24 -2.95
N GLU A 245 26.96 -0.58 -2.32
CA GLU A 245 26.70 0.50 -1.37
C GLU A 245 26.01 1.70 -2.00
N MET A 246 26.20 1.94 -3.31
CA MET A 246 25.55 3.05 -4.02
C MET A 246 24.06 2.77 -4.22
N LEU A 247 23.70 1.57 -4.68
CA LEU A 247 22.32 1.12 -4.82
C LEU A 247 21.62 1.04 -3.46
N LEU A 248 22.29 0.51 -2.44
CA LEU A 248 21.76 0.43 -1.08
C LEU A 248 21.54 1.84 -0.50
N ALA A 249 22.51 2.75 -0.62
CA ALA A 249 22.35 4.13 -0.16
C ALA A 249 21.21 4.86 -0.90
N ALA A 250 21.08 4.66 -2.22
CA ALA A 250 19.97 5.21 -3.00
C ALA A 250 18.61 4.64 -2.57
N ALA A 251 18.53 3.35 -2.23
CA ALA A 251 17.32 2.72 -1.72
C ALA A 251 16.96 3.17 -0.29
N LEU A 252 17.96 3.42 0.56
CA LEU A 252 17.77 3.94 1.93
C LEU A 252 17.40 5.44 1.96
N MET A 253 17.94 6.24 1.03
CA MET A 253 17.58 7.66 0.86
C MET A 253 16.20 7.85 0.24
N GLN A 254 15.74 6.90 -0.58
CA GLN A 254 14.34 6.86 -1.01
C GLN A 254 13.43 6.64 0.20
N ARG A 255 12.86 7.73 0.72
CA ARG A 255 11.68 7.68 1.59
C ARG A 255 10.71 6.65 1.00
N PRO A 256 10.23 5.66 1.77
CA PRO A 256 9.44 4.57 1.22
C PRO A 256 8.22 5.15 0.51
N ARG A 257 8.28 5.18 -0.82
CA ARG A 257 7.12 5.48 -1.65
C ARG A 257 6.05 4.47 -1.24
N SER A 258 4.81 4.94 -1.16
CA SER A 258 3.67 4.03 -1.18
C SER A 258 3.60 3.44 -2.59
N MET A 259 4.55 2.57 -2.92
CA MET A 259 4.54 1.78 -4.15
C MET A 259 3.21 1.03 -4.12
N PRO A 260 2.27 1.32 -5.03
CA PRO A 260 1.16 0.42 -5.18
C PRO A 260 1.77 -0.93 -5.53
N LEU A 261 1.46 -1.97 -4.77
CA LEU A 261 1.70 -3.31 -5.30
C LEU A 261 0.93 -3.36 -6.62
N ARG A 262 1.54 -3.92 -7.67
CA ARG A 262 0.76 -4.47 -8.78
C ARG A 262 0.06 -5.76 -8.31
N VAL A 263 -0.80 -5.60 -7.31
CA VAL A 263 -1.87 -6.55 -7.03
C VAL A 263 -2.67 -6.59 -8.32
N SER A 264 -2.70 -7.74 -8.97
CA SER A 264 -3.66 -7.97 -10.05
C SER A 264 -5.04 -7.66 -9.48
N VAL A 265 -5.91 -6.95 -10.20
CA VAL A 265 -7.26 -6.62 -9.71
C VAL A 265 -8.07 -7.90 -9.38
N ARG A 266 -7.61 -9.08 -9.84
CA ARG A 266 -8.15 -10.41 -9.56
C ARG A 266 -7.56 -11.13 -8.34
N SER A 267 -6.50 -10.64 -7.70
CA SER A 267 -5.92 -11.29 -6.51
C SER A 267 -6.45 -10.64 -5.23
N LEU A 268 -7.32 -11.36 -4.52
CA LEU A 268 -7.90 -10.95 -3.23
C LEU A 268 -6.81 -10.66 -2.17
N PRO A 269 -7.05 -9.75 -1.22
CA PRO A 269 -6.15 -9.55 -0.10
C PRO A 269 -6.08 -10.81 0.78
N PRO A 270 -4.98 -11.06 1.50
CA PRO A 270 -4.84 -12.16 2.45
C PRO A 270 -5.57 -11.87 3.77
N ILE A 271 -6.87 -11.57 3.65
CA ILE A 271 -7.82 -11.28 4.73
C ILE A 271 -8.94 -12.31 4.59
N ALA A 272 -9.32 -12.95 5.69
CA ALA A 272 -10.39 -13.94 5.71
C ALA A 272 -11.29 -13.70 6.93
N TRP A 273 -12.55 -14.08 6.80
CA TRP A 273 -13.44 -14.22 7.94
C TRP A 273 -13.18 -15.60 8.54
N THR A 274 -12.79 -15.66 9.81
CA THR A 274 -12.41 -16.91 10.50
C THR A 274 -13.31 -17.25 11.69
N GLY A 275 -14.28 -16.41 11.99
CA GLY A 275 -15.24 -16.61 13.08
C GLY A 275 -16.31 -15.50 13.14
N PRO A 276 -17.45 -15.77 13.79
CA PRO A 276 -18.53 -14.79 13.93
C PRO A 276 -18.10 -13.56 14.72
N GLY A 277 -18.76 -12.42 14.46
CA GLY A 277 -18.51 -11.15 15.17
C GLY A 277 -17.29 -10.35 14.70
N GLN A 278 -16.47 -10.89 13.81
CA GLN A 278 -15.24 -10.25 13.31
C GLN A 278 -15.46 -9.04 12.38
N SER A 279 -16.70 -8.72 11.98
CA SER A 279 -17.02 -7.79 10.88
C SER A 279 -16.33 -6.42 10.98
N ASN A 280 -16.20 -5.86 12.19
CA ASN A 280 -15.53 -4.57 12.40
C ASN A 280 -14.00 -4.66 12.25
N GLU A 281 -13.39 -5.80 12.59
CA GLU A 281 -11.95 -5.99 12.43
C GLU A 281 -11.61 -6.27 10.97
N VAL A 282 -12.39 -7.10 10.26
CA VAL A 282 -12.23 -7.32 8.81
C VAL A 282 -12.35 -6.00 8.03
N MET A 283 -13.32 -5.14 8.35
CA MET A 283 -13.43 -3.82 7.71
C MET A 283 -12.26 -2.88 8.06
N LYS A 284 -11.72 -2.98 9.28
CA LYS A 284 -10.52 -2.26 9.73
C LYS A 284 -9.25 -2.75 9.02
N GLU A 285 -9.10 -4.04 8.77
CA GLU A 285 -8.02 -4.60 7.96
C GLU A 285 -8.16 -4.16 6.50
N LEU A 286 -9.36 -4.24 5.92
CA LEU A 286 -9.65 -3.81 4.55
C LEU A 286 -9.32 -2.33 4.29
N VAL A 287 -9.78 -1.37 5.12
CA VAL A 287 -9.40 0.05 4.92
C VAL A 287 -7.89 0.27 5.01
N ASN A 288 -7.20 -0.46 5.89
CA ASN A 288 -5.75 -0.39 6.01
C ASN A 288 -5.05 -1.04 4.81
N PHE A 289 -5.59 -2.12 4.25
CA PHE A 289 -5.02 -2.79 3.07
C PHE A 289 -5.16 -1.91 1.82
N GLY A 290 -6.37 -1.43 1.54
CA GLY A 290 -6.66 -0.61 0.36
C GLY A 290 -5.91 0.73 0.37
N ASP A 291 -5.78 1.38 1.53
CA ASP A 291 -4.97 2.59 1.67
C ASP A 291 -3.46 2.31 1.49
N ARG A 292 -2.91 1.30 2.18
CA ARG A 292 -1.45 1.08 2.24
C ARG A 292 -0.86 0.39 1.02
N TYR A 293 -1.53 -0.65 0.51
CA TYR A 293 -0.97 -1.54 -0.52
C TYR A 293 -1.54 -1.27 -1.92
N LEU A 294 -2.82 -0.89 -2.02
CA LEU A 294 -3.48 -0.50 -3.28
C LEU A 294 -3.46 1.01 -3.53
N ASN A 295 -2.98 1.82 -2.57
CA ASN A 295 -2.86 3.27 -2.68
C ASN A 295 -4.20 4.00 -2.96
N LEU A 296 -5.33 3.44 -2.53
CA LEU A 296 -6.68 3.99 -2.77
C LEU A 296 -6.97 5.20 -1.86
N LYS A 297 -6.47 6.39 -2.23
CA LYS A 297 -6.47 7.59 -1.35
C LYS A 297 -7.77 8.41 -1.29
N THR A 298 -8.88 7.96 -1.88
CA THR A 298 -10.16 8.68 -1.83
C THR A 298 -11.28 7.81 -1.24
N ILE A 299 -12.30 8.45 -0.65
CA ILE A 299 -13.46 7.76 -0.08
C ILE A 299 -14.21 6.95 -1.16
N PRO A 300 -14.47 7.47 -2.38
CA PRO A 300 -15.10 6.66 -3.42
C PRO A 300 -14.27 5.43 -3.81
N THR A 301 -12.97 5.60 -4.08
CA THR A 301 -12.11 4.48 -4.51
C THR A 301 -11.94 3.41 -3.44
N LEU A 302 -11.77 3.80 -2.17
CA LEU A 302 -11.60 2.85 -1.08
C LEU A 302 -12.94 2.21 -0.67
N GLY A 303 -14.03 2.97 -0.68
CA GLY A 303 -15.37 2.47 -0.37
C GLY A 303 -15.87 1.46 -1.40
N GLY A 304 -15.76 1.78 -2.70
CA GLY A 304 -16.16 0.89 -3.79
C GLY A 304 -15.39 -0.43 -3.79
N TRP A 305 -14.06 -0.37 -3.69
CA TRP A 305 -13.21 -1.57 -3.61
C TRP A 305 -13.56 -2.48 -2.42
N ILE A 306 -13.95 -1.92 -1.27
CA ILE A 306 -14.38 -2.71 -0.11
C ILE A 306 -15.74 -3.39 -0.36
N VAL A 307 -16.67 -2.74 -1.06
CA VAL A 307 -17.96 -3.38 -1.45
C VAL A 307 -17.73 -4.52 -2.43
N GLU A 308 -16.79 -4.36 -3.38
CA GLU A 308 -16.41 -5.38 -4.35
C GLU A 308 -15.71 -6.59 -3.70
N VAL A 309 -14.73 -6.34 -2.82
CA VAL A 309 -13.83 -7.38 -2.30
C VAL A 309 -14.35 -8.08 -1.03
N ALA A 310 -15.02 -7.38 -0.11
CA ALA A 310 -15.44 -7.98 1.16
C ALA A 310 -16.31 -9.25 1.02
N PRO A 311 -17.24 -9.35 0.03
CA PRO A 311 -18.02 -10.56 -0.22
C PRO A 311 -17.21 -11.74 -0.79
N GLN A 312 -16.10 -11.45 -1.49
CA GLN A 312 -15.26 -12.46 -2.14
C GLN A 312 -14.28 -13.13 -1.17
N LEU A 313 -14.11 -12.60 0.04
CA LEU A 313 -13.16 -13.13 1.02
C LEU A 313 -13.59 -14.49 1.56
N GLN A 314 -12.61 -15.37 1.80
CA GLN A 314 -12.84 -16.68 2.41
C GLN A 314 -13.63 -16.54 3.73
N GLY A 315 -14.64 -17.39 3.90
CA GLY A 315 -15.48 -17.42 5.09
C GLY A 315 -16.57 -16.33 5.17
N PHE A 316 -16.65 -15.39 4.22
CA PHE A 316 -17.68 -14.32 4.24
C PHE A 316 -19.10 -14.88 4.41
N GLU A 317 -19.48 -15.86 3.59
CA GLU A 317 -20.81 -16.45 3.67
C GLU A 317 -21.08 -17.20 4.98
N GLN A 318 -20.04 -17.75 5.61
CA GLN A 318 -20.13 -18.57 6.83
C GLN A 318 -20.17 -17.73 8.12
N PHE A 319 -19.47 -16.60 8.15
CA PHE A 319 -19.20 -15.85 9.39
C PHE A 319 -19.67 -14.38 9.39
N ALA A 320 -19.94 -13.77 8.23
CA ALA A 320 -20.52 -12.43 8.20
C ALA A 320 -22.00 -12.49 8.60
N SER A 321 -22.39 -11.67 9.58
CA SER A 321 -23.79 -11.65 10.05
C SER A 321 -24.74 -11.13 8.96
N LYS A 322 -26.04 -11.45 9.08
CA LYS A 322 -27.08 -10.98 8.15
C LYS A 322 -27.10 -9.45 8.04
N GLU A 323 -26.81 -8.75 9.13
CA GLU A 323 -26.68 -7.30 9.22
C GLU A 323 -25.41 -6.84 8.49
N SER A 324 -24.29 -7.55 8.66
CA SER A 324 -23.02 -7.25 8.00
C SER A 324 -23.14 -7.35 6.46
N LYS A 325 -23.81 -8.41 5.97
CA LYS A 325 -24.10 -8.61 4.53
C LYS A 325 -25.05 -7.53 3.98
N ASN A 326 -26.06 -7.14 4.77
CA ASN A 326 -26.98 -6.04 4.42
C ASN A 326 -26.32 -4.65 4.47
N ASP A 327 -25.35 -4.41 5.35
CA ASP A 327 -24.73 -3.09 5.52
C ASP A 327 -23.67 -2.79 4.46
N LEU A 328 -22.97 -3.82 3.96
CA LEU A 328 -22.16 -3.75 2.75
C LEU A 328 -22.99 -3.37 1.52
N THR A 329 -24.16 -3.99 1.35
CA THR A 329 -25.01 -3.83 0.15
C THR A 329 -25.92 -2.59 0.21
N ARG A 330 -26.38 -2.16 1.39
CA ARG A 330 -27.44 -1.12 1.51
C ARG A 330 -27.04 0.18 2.22
N LYS A 331 -26.07 0.17 3.15
CA LYS A 331 -25.94 1.25 4.16
C LYS A 331 -24.68 2.13 4.08
N ASN A 332 -24.04 2.21 2.90
CA ASN A 332 -22.79 2.96 2.70
C ASN A 332 -21.68 2.61 3.71
N TRP A 333 -21.69 1.41 4.29
CA TRP A 333 -20.87 1.06 5.45
C TRP A 333 -19.37 1.09 5.13
N ALA A 334 -18.98 0.58 3.95
CA ALA A 334 -17.64 0.70 3.38
C ALA A 334 -17.18 2.17 3.25
N TYR A 335 -18.03 3.04 2.71
CA TYR A 335 -17.74 4.47 2.57
C TYR A 335 -17.65 5.19 3.92
N ARG A 336 -18.44 4.79 4.93
CA ARG A 336 -18.33 5.27 6.32
C ARG A 336 -16.99 4.85 6.95
N TRP A 337 -16.56 3.61 6.73
CA TRP A 337 -15.25 3.11 7.16
C TRP A 337 -14.11 3.88 6.50
N ALA A 338 -14.12 4.05 5.17
CA ALA A 338 -13.14 4.85 4.44
C ALA A 338 -13.09 6.31 4.92
N LYS A 339 -14.25 6.95 5.12
CA LYS A 339 -14.37 8.33 5.67
C LYS A 339 -13.80 8.43 7.08
N SER A 340 -14.02 7.41 7.92
CA SER A 340 -13.48 7.33 9.28
C SER A 340 -11.95 7.18 9.27
N HIS A 341 -11.43 6.29 8.43
CA HIS A 341 -9.99 6.06 8.24
C HIS A 341 -9.26 7.35 7.86
N PHE A 342 -9.69 8.05 6.80
CA PHE A 342 -9.06 9.30 6.39
C PHE A 342 -9.28 10.46 7.37
N LYS A 343 -10.37 10.47 8.17
CA LYS A 343 -10.54 11.44 9.27
C LYS A 343 -9.49 11.18 10.36
N SER A 344 -9.38 9.93 10.82
CA SER A 344 -8.44 9.52 11.88
C SER A 344 -6.98 9.76 11.47
N ALA A 345 -6.58 9.31 10.28
CA ALA A 345 -5.21 9.47 9.78
C ALA A 345 -4.76 10.94 9.73
N ARG A 346 -5.66 11.87 9.36
CA ARG A 346 -5.38 13.31 9.35
C ARG A 346 -5.34 13.93 10.73
N GLN A 347 -6.27 13.56 11.61
CA GLN A 347 -6.25 14.00 13.01
C GLN A 347 -4.97 13.53 13.71
N HIS A 348 -4.51 12.30 13.45
CA HIS A 348 -3.22 11.81 13.93
C HIS A 348 -2.05 12.59 13.34
N ARG A 349 -1.98 12.77 12.01
CA ARG A 349 -0.90 13.53 11.34
C ARG A 349 -0.79 14.97 11.87
N ALA A 350 -1.92 15.65 12.06
CA ALA A 350 -1.96 17.02 12.57
C ALA A 350 -1.62 17.11 14.07
N LYS A 351 -1.97 16.11 14.89
CA LYS A 351 -1.59 16.04 16.32
C LYS A 351 -0.14 15.62 16.57
N SER A 352 0.51 14.95 15.61
CA SER A 352 1.89 14.45 15.72
C SER A 352 2.94 15.34 15.04
N SER A 353 2.53 16.50 14.52
CA SER A 353 3.43 17.49 13.91
C SER A 353 3.85 18.58 14.88
N TYR A 354 5.04 19.14 14.67
CA TYR A 354 5.55 20.30 15.41
C TYR A 354 4.76 21.58 15.08
N ASP A 355 4.34 21.76 13.83
CA ASP A 355 3.41 22.81 13.42
C ASP A 355 2.10 22.18 12.92
N HIS A 356 1.07 22.23 13.77
CA HIS A 356 -0.28 21.80 13.47
C HIS A 356 -0.88 22.54 12.26
N ASN A 357 -0.72 23.87 12.22
CA ASN A 357 -1.39 24.76 11.29
C ASN A 357 -0.79 24.65 9.88
N ALA A 358 0.54 24.63 9.76
CA ALA A 358 1.20 24.36 8.47
C ALA A 358 0.86 22.96 7.94
N THR A 359 0.76 21.95 8.82
CA THR A 359 0.40 20.58 8.43
C THR A 359 -1.03 20.49 7.88
N VAL A 360 -1.99 21.16 8.53
CA VAL A 360 -3.39 21.24 8.05
C VAL A 360 -3.50 22.07 6.77
N ALA A 361 -2.75 23.17 6.66
CA ALA A 361 -2.75 24.00 5.45
C ALA A 361 -2.15 23.26 4.23
N ALA A 362 -1.09 22.47 4.43
CA ALA A 362 -0.48 21.66 3.37
C ALA A 362 -1.41 20.54 2.88
N GLU A 363 -2.09 19.83 3.80
CA GLU A 363 -3.10 18.81 3.47
C GLU A 363 -4.28 19.40 2.70
N ALA A 364 -4.75 20.59 3.09
CA ALA A 364 -5.86 21.25 2.41
C ALA A 364 -5.47 21.76 1.01
N LEU A 365 -4.19 22.17 0.81
CA LEU A 365 -3.64 22.52 -0.50
C LEU A 365 -3.47 21.28 -1.40
N GLU A 366 -3.10 20.13 -0.84
CA GLU A 366 -3.04 18.85 -1.57
C GLU A 366 -4.45 18.45 -2.08
N ARG A 367 -5.46 18.51 -1.22
CA ARG A 367 -6.87 18.28 -1.62
C ARG A 367 -7.37 19.27 -2.68
N LEU A 368 -7.02 20.57 -2.55
CA LEU A 368 -7.35 21.59 -3.55
C LEU A 368 -6.74 21.23 -4.93
N LYS A 369 -5.49 20.77 -4.98
CA LYS A 369 -4.85 20.34 -6.24
C LYS A 369 -5.55 19.13 -6.87
N ILE A 370 -5.95 18.15 -6.07
CA ILE A 370 -6.68 16.96 -6.57
C ILE A 370 -8.09 17.35 -7.04
N ALA A 371 -8.79 18.23 -6.31
CA ALA A 371 -10.09 18.76 -6.73
C ALA A 371 -10.00 19.57 -8.04
N LEU A 372 -8.94 20.37 -8.24
CA LEU A 372 -8.69 21.07 -9.50
C LEU A 372 -8.47 20.11 -10.68
N ASN A 373 -7.80 18.97 -10.47
CA ASN A 373 -7.62 17.94 -11.49
C ASN A 373 -8.89 17.09 -11.74
N LYS A 374 -9.96 17.28 -10.95
CA LYS A 374 -11.27 16.65 -11.11
C LYS A 374 -12.38 17.63 -11.47
N LEU A 375 -12.06 18.91 -11.65
CA LEU A 375 -13.03 19.93 -12.06
C LEU A 375 -13.24 19.87 -13.57
N VAL A 376 -14.41 19.41 -14.00
CA VAL A 376 -14.93 19.64 -15.35
C VAL A 376 -15.49 21.07 -15.41
N VAL A 377 -15.15 21.83 -16.45
CA VAL A 377 -15.51 23.24 -16.59
C VAL A 377 -16.35 23.44 -17.85
N VAL A 378 -17.66 23.60 -17.68
CA VAL A 378 -18.58 23.99 -18.75
C VAL A 378 -18.98 25.46 -18.57
N GLY A 379 -18.53 26.33 -19.48
CA GLY A 379 -18.85 27.77 -19.46
C GLY A 379 -18.08 28.62 -18.44
N ARG A 380 -18.52 29.88 -18.27
CA ARG A 380 -17.84 30.88 -17.41
C ARG A 380 -18.26 30.78 -15.94
N PHE A 381 -17.36 30.35 -15.07
CA PHE A 381 -17.62 30.26 -13.63
C PHE A 381 -17.35 31.56 -12.86
N GLY A 382 -18.35 32.05 -12.14
CA GLY A 382 -18.15 33.09 -11.12
C GLY A 382 -17.29 32.57 -9.94
N VAL A 383 -16.38 33.41 -9.43
CA VAL A 383 -15.33 33.03 -8.45
C VAL A 383 -15.89 32.32 -7.21
N LYS A 384 -17.06 32.73 -6.69
CA LYS A 384 -17.73 32.06 -5.57
C LYS A 384 -18.27 30.66 -5.94
N LYS A 385 -18.85 30.49 -7.14
CA LYS A 385 -19.34 29.19 -7.65
C LYS A 385 -18.17 28.21 -7.84
N LEU A 386 -17.05 28.68 -8.38
CA LEU A 386 -15.82 27.88 -8.54
C LEU A 386 -15.25 27.37 -7.20
N TRP A 387 -15.20 28.21 -6.17
CA TRP A 387 -14.83 27.77 -4.83
C TRP A 387 -15.79 26.70 -4.29
N LEU A 388 -17.08 26.91 -4.43
CA LEU A 388 -18.10 25.98 -3.94
C LEU A 388 -17.96 24.60 -4.60
N ALA A 389 -17.83 24.56 -5.93
CA ALA A 389 -17.63 23.33 -6.70
C ALA A 389 -16.38 22.56 -6.25
N LEU A 390 -15.21 23.22 -6.19
CA LEU A 390 -13.97 22.58 -5.76
C LEU A 390 -14.00 22.13 -4.29
N SER A 391 -14.70 22.86 -3.43
CA SER A 391 -14.89 22.49 -2.01
C SER A 391 -15.86 21.30 -1.87
N THR A 392 -16.87 21.18 -2.74
CA THR A 392 -17.76 20.02 -2.86
C THR A 392 -17.02 18.78 -3.35
N ILE A 393 -16.25 18.87 -4.44
CA ILE A 393 -15.38 17.77 -4.93
C ILE A 393 -14.43 17.29 -3.81
N SER A 394 -13.86 18.22 -3.01
CA SER A 394 -13.06 17.85 -1.84
C SER A 394 -13.87 17.17 -0.72
N LYS A 395 -15.14 17.55 -0.50
CA LYS A 395 -16.03 16.87 0.46
C LYS A 395 -16.37 15.46 0.02
N GLU A 396 -16.54 15.22 -1.28
CA GLU A 396 -16.86 13.89 -1.84
C GLU A 396 -15.64 12.96 -1.77
N LEU A 397 -14.49 13.41 -2.30
CA LEU A 397 -13.27 12.61 -2.35
C LEU A 397 -12.66 12.36 -0.97
N PHE A 398 -12.75 13.33 -0.04
CA PHE A 398 -12.00 13.32 1.23
C PHE A 398 -12.86 13.59 2.47
N GLY A 399 -14.18 13.70 2.34
CA GLY A 399 -15.11 13.90 3.46
C GLY A 399 -15.07 15.28 4.10
N VAL A 400 -14.21 16.19 3.60
CA VAL A 400 -13.90 17.51 4.17
C VAL A 400 -13.58 18.49 3.02
N GLY A 401 -14.21 19.67 3.03
CA GLY A 401 -13.94 20.76 2.07
C GLY A 401 -12.79 21.67 2.51
N PHE A 402 -12.72 22.89 1.99
CA PHE A 402 -11.74 23.90 2.44
C PHE A 402 -12.32 25.32 2.43
N SER A 403 -11.71 26.19 3.24
CA SER A 403 -12.20 27.55 3.50
C SER A 403 -12.00 28.50 2.30
N TRP A 404 -12.82 29.55 2.26
CA TRP A 404 -12.66 30.66 1.32
C TRP A 404 -11.29 31.35 1.45
N GLY A 405 -10.74 31.43 2.66
CA GLY A 405 -9.40 31.98 2.91
C GLY A 405 -8.28 31.20 2.20
N LEU A 406 -8.32 29.86 2.24
CA LEU A 406 -7.38 29.02 1.50
C LEU A 406 -7.53 29.22 -0.01
N PHE A 407 -8.78 29.26 -0.49
CA PHE A 407 -9.07 29.51 -1.91
C PHE A 407 -8.54 30.88 -2.37
N GLN A 408 -8.73 31.96 -1.60
CA GLN A 408 -8.17 33.26 -1.94
C GLN A 408 -6.63 33.28 -1.90
N LYS A 409 -6.00 32.66 -0.88
CA LYS A 409 -4.54 32.52 -0.78
C LYS A 409 -3.92 31.85 -2.01
N HIS A 410 -4.63 30.89 -2.62
CA HIS A 410 -4.18 30.16 -3.81
C HIS A 410 -4.90 30.58 -5.11
N ARG A 411 -5.63 31.71 -5.13
CA ARG A 411 -6.45 32.14 -6.26
C ARG A 411 -5.68 32.31 -7.56
N LYS A 412 -4.42 32.80 -7.51
CA LYS A 412 -3.56 32.91 -8.71
C LYS A 412 -3.34 31.55 -9.38
N LEU A 413 -3.02 30.51 -8.60
CA LEU A 413 -2.82 29.14 -9.06
C LEU A 413 -4.12 28.54 -9.65
N ILE A 414 -5.24 28.71 -8.93
CA ILE A 414 -6.57 28.24 -9.36
C ILE A 414 -6.95 28.86 -10.71
N MET A 415 -6.83 30.18 -10.84
CA MET A 415 -7.25 30.92 -12.04
C MET A 415 -6.32 30.74 -13.24
N ALA A 416 -5.07 30.31 -13.03
CA ALA A 416 -4.19 29.86 -14.11
C ALA A 416 -4.59 28.47 -14.60
N LYS A 417 -4.83 27.52 -13.68
CA LYS A 417 -5.20 26.14 -14.06
C LYS A 417 -6.58 26.07 -14.73
N VAL A 418 -7.56 26.86 -14.27
CA VAL A 418 -8.90 26.93 -14.89
C VAL A 418 -8.85 27.55 -16.29
N ARG A 419 -8.02 28.58 -16.51
CA ARG A 419 -7.81 29.16 -17.86
C ARG A 419 -7.23 28.13 -18.83
N SER A 420 -6.16 27.45 -18.43
CA SER A 420 -5.57 26.34 -19.19
C SER A 420 -6.57 25.20 -19.51
N ILE A 421 -7.52 24.91 -18.63
CA ILE A 421 -8.60 23.93 -18.90
C ILE A 421 -9.58 24.46 -19.95
N CYS A 422 -9.96 25.74 -19.88
CA CYS A 422 -10.84 26.37 -20.88
C CYS A 422 -10.18 26.48 -22.26
N GLU A 423 -8.88 26.79 -22.29
CA GLU A 423 -8.07 26.91 -23.52
C GLU A 423 -7.97 25.55 -24.25
N VAL A 424 -7.65 24.47 -23.52
CA VAL A 424 -7.65 23.11 -24.07
C VAL A 424 -9.05 22.62 -24.48
N GLY A 425 -10.10 23.14 -23.84
CA GLY A 425 -11.50 22.87 -24.22
C GLY A 425 -11.96 23.55 -25.51
N LEU A 426 -11.19 24.50 -26.06
CA LEU A 426 -11.51 25.20 -27.30
C LEU A 426 -10.71 24.69 -28.52
N SER A 427 -9.59 23.99 -28.31
CA SER A 427 -8.71 23.51 -29.38
C SER A 427 -9.11 22.13 -29.92
N ARG A 428 -10.35 21.96 -30.40
CA ARG A 428 -10.74 20.75 -31.16
C ARG A 428 -11.88 20.92 -32.16
N SER A 429 -11.71 21.85 -33.08
CA SER A 429 -12.35 21.83 -34.41
C SER A 429 -11.26 21.93 -35.49
N SER A 430 -11.60 21.50 -36.71
CA SER A 430 -10.73 21.36 -37.88
C SER A 430 -9.89 22.59 -38.23
N GLU A 431 -8.65 22.36 -38.66
CA GLU A 431 -8.25 22.60 -40.06
C GLU A 431 -6.97 21.84 -40.40
N GLU A 432 -6.80 21.47 -41.68
CA GLU A 432 -5.58 20.82 -42.18
C GLU A 432 -4.73 21.80 -43.02
N ASP A 433 -3.43 21.55 -42.97
CA ASP A 433 -2.48 21.71 -44.07
C ASP A 433 -1.76 23.06 -44.33
N LYS A 434 -0.52 22.89 -44.80
CA LYS A 434 0.35 23.83 -45.55
C LYS A 434 0.96 25.10 -44.89
N ASN A 435 2.10 24.84 -44.23
CA ASN A 435 3.45 25.08 -44.80
C ASN A 435 4.32 26.25 -44.25
N SER A 436 5.63 25.96 -44.18
CA SER A 436 6.81 26.85 -44.29
C SER A 436 7.20 27.85 -43.17
N SER A 437 8.22 27.40 -42.42
CA SER A 437 9.58 27.96 -42.49
C SER A 437 10.05 29.14 -41.60
N SER A 438 11.20 28.84 -40.95
CA SER A 438 12.34 29.73 -40.66
C SER A 438 12.37 30.53 -39.34
N GLU A 439 13.62 30.70 -38.90
CA GLU A 439 14.08 31.18 -37.60
C GLU A 439 14.10 32.72 -37.52
N LYS A 440 13.96 33.27 -36.30
CA LYS A 440 15.06 34.09 -35.76
C LYS A 440 15.07 34.20 -34.23
N LEU A 441 16.28 34.30 -33.68
CA LEU A 441 16.57 34.62 -32.29
C LEU A 441 16.62 36.14 -32.06
N ALA A 442 16.03 36.62 -30.97
CA ALA A 442 16.46 37.83 -30.26
C ALA A 442 15.87 37.88 -28.83
N VAL A 443 16.67 38.30 -27.85
CA VAL A 443 16.35 38.46 -26.41
C VAL A 443 17.35 39.49 -25.83
N PRO A 444 17.04 40.30 -24.81
CA PRO A 444 15.78 40.95 -24.42
C PRO A 444 15.91 42.50 -24.52
N SER A 445 14.97 43.26 -23.95
CA SER A 445 15.22 44.63 -23.45
C SER A 445 14.29 44.92 -22.26
N ASP A 446 14.73 45.80 -21.36
CA ASP A 446 14.14 46.01 -20.01
C ASP A 446 13.62 47.47 -19.85
N SER A 447 13.00 47.78 -18.71
CA SER A 447 12.31 49.03 -18.33
C SER A 447 10.94 49.28 -19.01
N GLY A 448 10.00 50.01 -18.42
CA GLY A 448 10.00 50.57 -17.05
C GLY A 448 8.69 51.30 -16.68
N ALA A 449 8.27 51.14 -15.43
CA ALA A 449 7.33 51.96 -14.62
C ALA A 449 6.16 52.76 -15.27
N GLY A 450 4.93 52.35 -14.91
CA GLY A 450 3.86 53.27 -14.47
C GLY A 450 2.86 53.80 -15.51
N GLY A 451 1.56 53.77 -15.17
CA GLY A 451 0.51 54.46 -15.97
C GLY A 451 -0.90 53.83 -15.89
N GLU A 452 -1.67 54.21 -14.87
CA GLU A 452 -3.14 54.10 -14.85
C GLU A 452 -3.71 55.48 -14.44
N PRO A 453 -4.99 55.81 -14.68
CA PRO A 453 -5.94 55.26 -15.67
C PRO A 453 -6.66 56.36 -16.48
N LYS A 454 -7.35 56.01 -17.59
CA LYS A 454 -8.74 56.46 -17.85
C LYS A 454 -9.41 55.81 -19.07
N LYS A 455 -10.73 55.68 -18.90
CA LYS A 455 -11.81 55.38 -19.84
C LYS A 455 -11.57 55.73 -21.32
N LEU A 456 -12.05 54.87 -22.22
CA LEU A 456 -13.14 55.24 -23.15
C LEU A 456 -13.92 53.98 -23.60
N LEU A 457 -15.25 54.06 -23.48
CA LEU A 457 -16.25 53.32 -24.26
C LEU A 457 -16.89 54.39 -25.16
N PRO A 458 -17.26 54.07 -26.41
CA PRO A 458 -18.52 53.36 -26.68
C PRO A 458 -18.34 52.28 -27.80
N GLU A 459 -19.31 51.74 -28.56
CA GLU A 459 -20.71 52.11 -28.82
C GLU A 459 -21.53 50.96 -29.47
N LEU A 460 -22.82 50.76 -29.07
CA LEU A 460 -23.98 50.18 -29.83
C LEU A 460 -23.82 48.79 -30.54
N LEU A 461 -24.81 48.03 -31.03
CA LEU A 461 -26.30 47.88 -31.00
C LEU A 461 -26.56 46.38 -31.40
N THR A 462 -27.59 45.60 -31.07
CA THR A 462 -28.90 45.68 -30.35
C THR A 462 -29.05 44.31 -29.62
N ALA A 463 -30.12 43.81 -28.95
CA ALA A 463 -31.53 44.14 -28.66
C ALA A 463 -31.83 43.69 -27.19
N ARG A 464 -33.02 43.64 -26.55
CA ARG A 464 -34.46 43.48 -26.86
C ARG A 464 -34.87 42.07 -27.34
N TRP A 465 -35.78 41.33 -26.71
CA TRP A 465 -36.77 41.64 -25.64
C TRP A 465 -36.45 40.87 -24.33
N VAL A 466 -36.64 41.37 -23.11
CA VAL A 466 -37.74 42.13 -22.45
C VAL A 466 -38.77 41.22 -21.75
N THR A 467 -38.41 40.87 -20.49
CA THR A 467 -39.27 40.85 -19.27
C THR A 467 -40.34 39.74 -19.14
N SER A 468 -40.91 39.45 -17.96
CA SER A 468 -40.92 40.23 -16.70
C SER A 468 -40.93 39.37 -15.42
N THR A 469 -40.54 39.99 -14.29
CA THR A 469 -41.14 39.94 -12.92
C THR A 469 -41.61 38.61 -12.29
N SER A 470 -41.57 38.37 -10.97
CA SER A 470 -41.04 39.04 -9.75
C SER A 470 -41.53 38.19 -8.54
N ASP A 471 -41.16 38.35 -7.27
CA ASP A 471 -40.14 39.15 -6.59
C ASP A 471 -39.74 38.48 -5.25
N THR A 472 -39.17 39.25 -4.31
CA THR A 472 -39.23 39.09 -2.83
C THR A 472 -40.34 38.17 -2.28
N ASP A 473 -40.12 37.40 -1.20
CA ASP A 473 -39.37 37.81 -0.02
C ASP A 473 -38.82 36.66 0.85
N LEU A 474 -37.85 37.01 1.73
CA LEU A 474 -37.77 36.66 3.17
C LEU A 474 -36.33 36.63 3.69
N SER A 475 -36.02 37.56 4.60
CA SER A 475 -34.76 37.64 5.32
C SER A 475 -34.87 37.17 6.78
N ALA A 476 -33.93 36.32 7.20
CA ALA A 476 -33.43 36.12 8.57
C ALA A 476 -34.40 35.70 9.70
N SER A 477 -34.14 34.54 10.34
CA SER A 477 -33.69 34.46 11.76
C SER A 477 -33.91 33.10 12.46
N ARG A 478 -32.93 32.74 13.30
CA ARG A 478 -33.00 31.95 14.57
C ARG A 478 -33.46 30.47 14.58
N THR A 479 -32.58 29.64 15.13
CA THR A 479 -32.88 28.38 15.86
C THR A 479 -33.53 28.64 17.23
N PRO A 480 -34.38 27.73 17.72
CA PRO A 480 -33.99 26.77 18.78
C PRO A 480 -33.85 25.34 18.22
N SER A 481 -33.14 24.37 18.80
CA SER A 481 -32.99 23.86 20.19
C SER A 481 -34.05 22.80 20.57
N GLU A 482 -33.59 21.79 21.31
CA GLU A 482 -34.23 20.49 21.56
C GLU A 482 -35.43 20.54 22.51
N GLN A 483 -36.44 19.68 22.28
CA GLN A 483 -36.98 18.79 23.33
C GLN A 483 -37.85 17.64 22.77
N GLU A 484 -38.03 16.61 23.59
CA GLU A 484 -38.96 15.47 23.42
C GLU A 484 -40.41 15.93 23.81
N ASP A 485 -41.52 15.21 23.60
CA ASP A 485 -41.74 13.75 23.68
C ASP A 485 -43.10 13.31 23.03
N LYS A 486 -43.47 12.03 23.19
CA LYS A 486 -44.62 11.30 22.59
C LYS A 486 -46.00 12.00 22.67
N SER A 487 -46.85 11.78 21.66
CA SER A 487 -48.06 10.89 21.77
C SER A 487 -49.07 11.09 20.61
N GLY A 488 -50.07 10.20 20.52
CA GLY A 488 -51.32 10.43 19.78
C GLY A 488 -51.38 9.86 18.36
N ALA A 489 -52.07 8.73 18.18
CA ALA A 489 -52.47 8.22 16.86
C ALA A 489 -53.92 8.61 16.55
N LYS A 490 -54.22 8.89 15.26
CA LYS A 490 -55.59 8.82 14.73
C LYS A 490 -55.56 8.60 13.21
N GLN A 491 -56.35 7.64 12.73
CA GLN A 491 -56.67 7.47 11.31
C GLN A 491 -57.84 8.38 10.94
N VAL A 492 -57.85 8.85 9.69
CA VAL A 492 -59.05 9.31 8.97
C VAL A 492 -58.87 8.91 7.50
N GLU A 493 -59.88 8.32 6.88
CA GLU A 493 -59.88 7.92 5.46
C GLU A 493 -60.80 8.82 4.64
N ALA A 494 -60.35 9.19 3.43
CA ALA A 494 -61.11 9.72 2.29
C ALA A 494 -60.14 9.68 1.08
N VAL A 495 -60.16 8.67 0.20
CA VAL A 495 -61.15 8.34 -0.84
C VAL A 495 -61.10 9.32 -2.03
N GLU A 496 -60.37 8.84 -3.05
CA GLU A 496 -60.56 9.00 -4.51
C GLU A 496 -60.65 10.37 -5.19
N ALA A 497 -59.66 10.62 -6.07
CA ALA A 497 -59.91 11.01 -7.47
C ALA A 497 -58.75 10.47 -8.33
N ALA A 498 -59.02 9.58 -9.29
CA ALA A 498 -58.00 8.85 -10.05
C ALA A 498 -57.93 9.27 -11.54
N PRO A 499 -56.73 9.61 -12.05
CA PRO A 499 -56.45 9.68 -13.48
C PRO A 499 -55.56 8.49 -13.94
N GLU A 500 -56.03 7.80 -14.98
CA GLU A 500 -55.30 6.91 -15.92
C GLU A 500 -54.05 6.16 -15.41
N GLU A 501 -54.19 4.85 -15.16
CA GLU A 501 -53.09 3.96 -14.77
C GLU A 501 -52.06 3.75 -15.91
N ALA A 502 -50.99 4.56 -15.90
CA ALA A 502 -49.76 4.22 -16.61
C ALA A 502 -49.14 2.94 -16.01
N THR A 503 -49.07 1.86 -16.80
CA THR A 503 -48.73 0.52 -16.32
C THR A 503 -47.33 0.47 -15.68
N GLU A 504 -47.26 0.28 -14.36
CA GLU A 504 -46.01 0.49 -13.62
C GLU A 504 -44.95 -0.59 -13.92
N LEU A 505 -43.79 -0.18 -14.42
CA LEU A 505 -42.68 -1.09 -14.71
C LEU A 505 -42.11 -1.73 -13.43
N ALA A 506 -42.08 -3.06 -13.41
CA ALA A 506 -41.59 -3.83 -12.27
C ALA A 506 -40.09 -3.63 -12.02
N MET A 507 -39.70 -3.62 -10.74
CA MET A 507 -38.29 -3.63 -10.32
C MET A 507 -37.59 -4.88 -10.86
N GLY A 508 -36.52 -4.71 -11.62
CA GLY A 508 -35.80 -5.79 -12.27
C GLY A 508 -36.28 -6.14 -13.68
N ALA A 509 -37.33 -5.50 -14.21
CA ALA A 509 -37.76 -5.69 -15.60
C ALA A 509 -36.67 -5.27 -16.61
N VAL A 510 -36.58 -5.97 -17.73
CA VAL A 510 -35.73 -5.60 -18.87
C VAL A 510 -36.53 -4.69 -19.79
N VAL A 511 -35.95 -3.54 -20.14
CA VAL A 511 -36.58 -2.51 -20.97
C VAL A 511 -35.61 -2.01 -22.03
N SER A 512 -36.11 -1.70 -23.23
CA SER A 512 -35.36 -0.92 -24.22
C SER A 512 -35.67 0.57 -24.08
N VAL A 513 -34.64 1.40 -24.21
CA VAL A 513 -34.78 2.87 -24.22
C VAL A 513 -35.11 3.35 -25.62
N GLN A 514 -36.31 3.89 -25.82
CA GLN A 514 -36.73 4.44 -27.12
C GLN A 514 -36.52 5.96 -27.15
N HIS A 515 -35.71 6.44 -28.11
CA HIS A 515 -35.60 7.88 -28.37
C HIS A 515 -36.74 8.34 -29.28
N SER A 516 -37.35 9.48 -28.94
CA SER A 516 -38.39 10.11 -29.76
C SER A 516 -37.82 10.58 -31.11
N GLY A 517 -38.03 9.81 -32.17
CA GLY A 517 -37.66 10.19 -33.54
C GLY A 517 -36.43 9.48 -34.14
N SER A 518 -36.08 8.26 -33.71
CA SER A 518 -35.06 7.44 -34.40
C SER A 518 -35.45 5.96 -34.50
N ASP A 519 -35.41 5.40 -35.72
CA ASP A 519 -35.63 3.96 -36.01
C ASP A 519 -34.44 3.06 -35.62
N VAL A 520 -33.66 3.45 -34.60
CA VAL A 520 -32.53 2.67 -34.10
C VAL A 520 -33.01 1.84 -32.90
N GLU A 521 -32.80 0.53 -32.95
CA GLU A 521 -33.23 -0.41 -31.92
C GLU A 521 -32.62 -0.05 -30.55
N GLY A 522 -33.48 0.19 -29.57
CA GLY A 522 -33.13 0.87 -28.32
C GLY A 522 -32.22 0.06 -27.39
N VAL A 523 -31.32 0.76 -26.68
CA VAL A 523 -30.40 0.13 -25.71
C VAL A 523 -31.19 -0.62 -24.64
N GLN A 524 -30.96 -1.92 -24.53
CA GLN A 524 -31.55 -2.77 -23.50
C GLN A 524 -30.87 -2.55 -22.15
N THR A 525 -31.67 -2.40 -21.09
CA THR A 525 -31.20 -2.14 -19.72
C THR A 525 -32.24 -2.63 -18.71
N ARG A 526 -31.84 -2.84 -17.45
CA ARG A 526 -32.75 -3.25 -16.37
C ARG A 526 -33.24 -2.06 -15.54
N VAL A 527 -34.48 -2.12 -15.04
CA VAL A 527 -35.02 -1.17 -14.04
C VAL A 527 -34.43 -1.49 -12.66
N THR A 528 -33.67 -0.54 -12.09
CA THR A 528 -32.98 -0.66 -10.78
C THR A 528 -33.58 0.23 -9.68
N GLY A 529 -34.63 1.00 -10.00
CA GLY A 529 -35.33 1.87 -9.05
C GLY A 529 -36.48 2.63 -9.71
N LYS A 530 -37.32 3.27 -8.90
CA LYS A 530 -38.33 4.24 -9.33
C LYS A 530 -38.38 5.42 -8.35
N VAL A 531 -38.60 6.62 -8.85
CA VAL A 531 -38.69 7.87 -8.08
C VAL A 531 -39.77 8.75 -8.71
N THR A 532 -40.74 9.20 -7.92
CA THR A 532 -41.69 10.23 -8.35
C THR A 532 -41.00 11.60 -8.40
N ALA A 533 -41.08 12.28 -9.54
CA ALA A 533 -40.59 13.63 -9.73
C ALA A 533 -41.55 14.67 -9.11
N LEU A 534 -41.11 15.93 -9.04
CA LEU A 534 -41.86 17.02 -8.41
C LEU A 534 -43.13 17.44 -9.18
N ASP A 535 -43.27 16.99 -10.43
CA ASP A 535 -44.47 17.13 -11.27
C ASP A 535 -45.43 15.93 -11.15
N GLY A 536 -45.14 14.97 -10.26
CA GLY A 536 -45.93 13.75 -10.07
C GLY A 536 -45.57 12.59 -11.02
N LYS A 537 -44.72 12.80 -12.04
CA LYS A 537 -44.36 11.73 -13.00
C LYS A 537 -43.43 10.69 -12.38
N LEU A 538 -43.60 9.43 -12.75
CA LEU A 538 -42.69 8.36 -12.35
C LEU A 538 -41.45 8.33 -13.25
N LEU A 539 -40.26 8.45 -12.63
CA LEU A 539 -38.96 8.25 -13.29
C LEU A 539 -38.35 6.92 -12.83
N TYR A 540 -38.09 6.04 -13.78
CA TYR A 540 -37.40 4.77 -13.55
C TYR A 540 -35.89 4.98 -13.62
N ARG A 541 -35.19 4.44 -12.63
CA ARG A 541 -33.74 4.33 -12.64
C ARG A 541 -33.35 3.08 -13.43
N LEU A 542 -32.38 3.22 -14.31
CA LEU A 542 -31.88 2.16 -15.16
C LEU A 542 -30.50 1.69 -14.67
N GLU A 543 -30.12 0.47 -15.02
CA GLU A 543 -28.79 -0.10 -14.78
C GLU A 543 -27.72 0.59 -15.64
N HIS A 544 -28.09 0.98 -16.87
CA HIS A 544 -27.23 1.78 -17.73
C HIS A 544 -26.92 3.16 -17.13
N CYS A 545 -25.64 3.55 -17.16
CA CYS A 545 -25.13 4.77 -16.53
C CYS A 545 -24.40 5.65 -17.55
N VAL A 546 -24.77 6.93 -17.63
CA VAL A 546 -24.11 7.93 -18.49
C VAL A 546 -23.19 8.78 -17.60
N GLU A 547 -21.92 8.91 -17.96
CA GLU A 547 -20.86 9.58 -17.17
C GLU A 547 -20.73 9.11 -15.70
N GLY A 548 -21.25 7.92 -15.38
CA GLY A 548 -21.29 7.39 -14.01
C GLY A 548 -22.45 7.90 -13.15
N GLN A 549 -23.40 8.64 -13.72
CA GLN A 549 -24.73 8.84 -13.14
C GLN A 549 -25.67 7.73 -13.64
N PRO A 550 -26.53 7.16 -12.78
CA PRO A 550 -27.54 6.20 -13.21
C PRO A 550 -28.61 6.92 -14.04
N LEU A 551 -28.93 6.40 -15.22
CA LEU A 551 -29.90 7.03 -16.11
C LEU A 551 -31.31 6.97 -15.50
N MET A 552 -32.01 8.11 -15.49
CA MET A 552 -33.38 8.25 -15.00
C MET A 552 -34.27 8.63 -16.19
N LEU A 553 -35.27 7.81 -16.54
CA LEU A 553 -36.20 8.10 -17.63
C LEU A 553 -37.67 7.89 -17.19
N PRO A 554 -38.61 8.68 -17.70
CA PRO A 554 -40.04 8.41 -17.55
C PRO A 554 -40.45 7.12 -18.29
N GLY A 555 -41.57 6.52 -17.86
CA GLY A 555 -42.03 5.22 -18.38
C GLY A 555 -42.46 5.24 -19.86
N ASP A 556 -42.85 6.40 -20.37
CA ASP A 556 -43.17 6.64 -21.79
C ASP A 556 -41.95 6.47 -22.74
N CYS A 557 -40.73 6.47 -22.20
CA CYS A 557 -39.48 6.27 -22.93
C CYS A 557 -38.97 4.82 -22.89
N LEU A 558 -39.73 3.87 -22.32
CA LEU A 558 -39.27 2.52 -21.96
C LEU A 558 -40.25 1.43 -22.42
N VAL A 559 -39.77 0.46 -23.21
CA VAL A 559 -40.60 -0.67 -23.68
C VAL A 559 -40.16 -1.98 -23.01
N THR A 560 -41.09 -2.67 -22.36
CA THR A 560 -40.81 -3.91 -21.62
C THR A 560 -40.56 -5.09 -22.55
N ILE A 561 -39.41 -5.75 -22.40
CA ILE A 561 -39.07 -6.97 -23.13
C ILE A 561 -39.52 -8.16 -22.28
N SER A 562 -40.48 -8.94 -22.79
CA SER A 562 -41.01 -10.12 -22.09
C SER A 562 -40.10 -11.35 -22.27
N ASP A 563 -39.92 -12.13 -21.20
CA ASP A 563 -39.06 -13.33 -21.15
C ASP A 563 -39.59 -14.51 -22.01
N LYS A 564 -39.50 -14.39 -23.35
CA LYS A 564 -39.82 -15.45 -24.31
C LYS A 564 -38.73 -15.70 -25.37
N GLN A 565 -37.50 -15.22 -25.13
CA GLN A 565 -36.33 -15.51 -25.98
C GLN A 565 -35.11 -15.93 -25.14
N SER A 566 -35.30 -16.88 -24.22
CA SER A 566 -34.24 -17.46 -23.40
C SER A 566 -33.94 -18.93 -23.76
N GLU A 567 -34.15 -19.35 -25.02
CA GLU A 567 -33.86 -20.73 -25.44
C GLU A 567 -33.54 -20.88 -26.93
N GLN A 568 -32.36 -20.40 -27.36
CA GLN A 568 -31.71 -20.83 -28.60
C GLN A 568 -30.19 -20.65 -28.53
N LYS A 569 -29.44 -21.76 -28.54
CA LYS A 569 -27.99 -21.74 -28.87
C LYS A 569 -27.86 -21.54 -30.39
N GLY A 570 -27.82 -20.29 -30.84
CA GLY A 570 -27.71 -19.97 -32.26
C GLY A 570 -26.35 -20.36 -32.84
N GLU A 571 -26.34 -21.25 -33.84
CA GLU A 571 -25.15 -21.58 -34.64
C GLU A 571 -24.68 -20.37 -35.48
N GLY A 572 -23.99 -19.43 -34.85
CA GLY A 572 -23.55 -18.22 -35.52
C GLY A 572 -23.31 -17.01 -34.62
N VAL A 573 -23.18 -17.18 -33.30
CA VAL A 573 -22.90 -16.09 -32.36
C VAL A 573 -21.76 -16.50 -31.41
N ILE A 574 -20.68 -15.70 -31.36
CA ILE A 574 -19.51 -15.91 -30.48
C ILE A 574 -19.43 -14.75 -29.48
N GLN A 575 -19.05 -15.05 -28.24
CA GLN A 575 -18.73 -14.05 -27.20
C GLN A 575 -17.21 -13.86 -27.11
N ALA A 576 -16.69 -12.71 -27.58
CA ALA A 576 -15.24 -12.46 -27.62
C ALA A 576 -14.84 -11.14 -26.93
N THR A 577 -13.68 -11.10 -26.28
CA THR A 577 -13.14 -9.84 -25.74
C THR A 577 -12.61 -8.95 -26.87
N ALA A 578 -12.60 -7.63 -26.65
CA ALA A 578 -12.00 -6.68 -27.60
C ALA A 578 -10.55 -7.03 -27.96
N ALA A 579 -9.79 -7.68 -27.08
CA ALA A 579 -8.42 -8.13 -27.36
C ALA A 579 -8.35 -9.35 -28.30
N GLN A 580 -9.30 -10.30 -28.19
CA GLN A 580 -9.44 -11.40 -29.16
C GLN A 580 -9.91 -10.87 -30.52
N LEU A 581 -10.87 -9.94 -30.52
CA LEU A 581 -11.38 -9.32 -31.76
C LEU A 581 -10.33 -8.48 -32.47
N LEU A 582 -9.54 -7.67 -31.77
CA LEU A 582 -8.42 -6.91 -32.34
C LEU A 582 -7.33 -7.84 -32.93
N LYS A 583 -7.13 -9.05 -32.36
CA LYS A 583 -6.19 -10.05 -32.88
C LYS A 583 -6.64 -10.67 -34.21
N VAL A 584 -7.94 -10.65 -34.51
CA VAL A 584 -8.54 -11.26 -35.71
C VAL A 584 -8.90 -10.21 -36.78
N LEU A 585 -9.48 -9.08 -36.36
CA LEU A 585 -9.95 -7.99 -37.23
C LEU A 585 -8.89 -6.87 -37.42
N GLY A 586 -7.81 -6.89 -36.64
CA GLY A 586 -6.71 -5.95 -36.75
C GLY A 586 -7.16 -4.49 -36.62
N LYS A 587 -6.69 -3.63 -37.54
CA LYS A 587 -7.04 -2.20 -37.59
C LYS A 587 -8.52 -1.92 -37.91
N ALA A 588 -9.29 -2.92 -38.33
CA ALA A 588 -10.71 -2.79 -38.66
C ALA A 588 -11.65 -3.16 -37.50
N CYS A 589 -11.12 -3.42 -36.29
CA CYS A 589 -11.92 -3.73 -35.11
C CYS A 589 -12.65 -2.47 -34.56
N PRO A 590 -13.99 -2.38 -34.62
CA PRO A 590 -14.74 -1.24 -34.06
C PRO A 590 -14.90 -1.33 -32.53
N PHE A 591 -14.59 -2.48 -31.94
CA PHE A 591 -14.86 -2.80 -30.54
C PHE A 591 -13.71 -2.35 -29.63
N PHE A 592 -14.00 -1.50 -28.63
CA PHE A 592 -13.01 -0.97 -27.68
C PHE A 592 -13.58 -0.92 -26.25
N GLY A 593 -12.77 -1.30 -25.27
CA GLY A 593 -13.12 -1.29 -23.84
C GLY A 593 -13.21 -2.69 -23.20
N PRO A 594 -13.33 -2.75 -21.87
CA PRO A 594 -13.43 -4.01 -21.13
C PRO A 594 -14.82 -4.62 -21.24
N GLY A 595 -14.89 -5.89 -21.67
CA GLY A 595 -16.14 -6.64 -21.80
C GLY A 595 -15.98 -7.88 -22.68
N LEU A 596 -17.05 -8.67 -22.74
CA LEU A 596 -17.30 -9.60 -23.85
C LEU A 596 -18.22 -8.89 -24.83
N TRP A 597 -17.98 -9.12 -26.12
CA TRP A 597 -18.75 -8.57 -27.23
C TRP A 597 -19.36 -9.72 -28.01
N THR A 598 -20.68 -9.63 -28.22
CA THR A 598 -21.43 -10.49 -29.13
C THR A 598 -21.01 -10.19 -30.56
N VAL A 599 -20.56 -11.20 -31.31
CA VAL A 599 -20.28 -11.08 -32.75
C VAL A 599 -20.98 -12.20 -33.50
N LYS A 600 -21.69 -11.85 -34.57
CA LYS A 600 -22.40 -12.80 -35.43
C LYS A 600 -21.53 -13.27 -36.59
N ARG A 601 -21.84 -14.47 -37.11
CA ARG A 601 -21.14 -15.11 -38.23
C ARG A 601 -21.19 -14.32 -39.54
N GLU A 602 -22.23 -13.52 -39.71
CA GLU A 602 -22.45 -12.63 -40.86
C GLU A 602 -21.70 -11.29 -40.77
N GLU A 603 -21.25 -10.89 -39.58
CA GLU A 603 -20.56 -9.61 -39.32
C GLU A 603 -19.04 -9.68 -39.61
N VAL A 604 -18.48 -10.88 -39.81
CA VAL A 604 -17.04 -11.09 -40.02
C VAL A 604 -16.75 -12.15 -41.09
N SER A 605 -15.56 -12.10 -41.70
CA SER A 605 -15.22 -13.04 -42.78
C SER A 605 -15.17 -14.52 -42.33
N PRO A 606 -15.41 -15.51 -43.22
CA PRO A 606 -15.31 -16.94 -42.89
C PRO A 606 -13.91 -17.43 -42.48
N LEU A 607 -12.87 -16.61 -42.63
CA LEU A 607 -11.54 -16.84 -42.06
C LEU A 607 -11.46 -16.28 -40.63
N ALA A 608 -11.90 -15.04 -40.43
CA ALA A 608 -11.98 -14.40 -39.13
C ALA A 608 -12.85 -15.19 -38.15
N TRP A 609 -14.01 -15.68 -38.58
CA TRP A 609 -14.91 -16.50 -37.76
C TRP A 609 -14.22 -17.75 -37.18
N ARG A 610 -13.49 -18.50 -38.02
CA ARG A 610 -12.77 -19.71 -37.58
C ARG A 610 -11.62 -19.40 -36.63
N GLN A 611 -10.88 -18.32 -36.89
CA GLN A 611 -9.82 -17.84 -35.99
C GLN A 611 -10.39 -17.37 -34.65
N LEU A 612 -11.57 -16.73 -34.65
CA LEU A 612 -12.23 -16.26 -33.42
C LEU A 612 -12.76 -17.42 -32.59
N ALA A 613 -13.44 -18.40 -33.21
CA ALA A 613 -13.91 -19.62 -32.53
C ALA A 613 -12.75 -20.37 -31.86
N GLN A 614 -11.62 -20.52 -32.57
CA GLN A 614 -10.41 -21.15 -32.02
C GLN A 614 -9.75 -20.32 -30.90
N LEU A 615 -9.91 -19.00 -30.88
CA LEU A 615 -9.40 -18.11 -29.82
C LEU A 615 -10.33 -17.98 -28.61
N VAL A 616 -11.60 -18.39 -28.73
CA VAL A 616 -12.59 -18.42 -27.63
C VAL A 616 -12.74 -19.84 -27.05
N GLY A 617 -12.46 -20.89 -27.84
CA GLY A 617 -12.55 -22.29 -27.43
C GLY A 617 -13.87 -22.97 -27.81
N GLU A 618 -14.50 -22.52 -28.89
CA GLU A 618 -15.79 -23.03 -29.39
C GLU A 618 -15.63 -23.99 -30.60
N MET A 619 -14.50 -24.72 -30.67
CA MET A 619 -14.19 -25.69 -31.73
C MET A 619 -13.29 -26.81 -31.21
#